data_AF-A0A8M1FJS5-F1
#
_entry.id   AF-A0A8M1FJS5-F1
#
_cell.length_a   1.000
_cell.length_b   1.000
_cell.length_c   1.000
_cell.angle_alpha   90.00
_cell.angle_beta   90.00
_cell.angle_gamma   90.00
#
_symmetry.space_group_name_H-M   'P 1'
#
loop_
_entity.id
_entity.type
_entity.pdbx_description
1 polymer ?
#
loop_
_entity_poly.entity_id
_entity_poly.type
_entity_poly.pdbx_seq_one_letter_code
_entity_poly.pdbx_strand_id
1 'polypeptide(L)'
;MATLQGGLLGSDPGALSPAQQEQLRNFKIQTRIANEKYLRTHKEVELLLSGFFREMFLKRPGNIQEFAAGSPEAREPWCYQDGVPSCLGLL
;
A
#
# COMPACT_ATOMS: atom_id res chain seq x y z
N MET A 1 4.10 13.95 -18.52
CA MET A 1 4.59 12.58 -18.73
C MET A 1 5.62 12.27 -17.66
N ALA A 2 5.20 11.82 -16.49
CA ALA A 2 6.11 11.38 -15.42
C ALA A 2 5.99 9.87 -15.30
N THR A 3 6.83 9.15 -16.03
CA THR A 3 7.03 7.72 -15.85
C THR A 3 7.75 7.55 -14.52
N LEU A 4 7.01 7.25 -13.45
CA LEU A 4 7.60 6.76 -12.20
C LEU A 4 8.16 5.35 -12.46
N GLN A 5 9.36 5.31 -13.03
CA GLN A 5 10.14 4.10 -13.19
C GLN A 5 10.84 3.78 -11.85
N GLY A 6 10.05 3.73 -10.78
CA GLY A 6 10.48 3.25 -9.48
C GLY A 6 10.53 1.74 -9.49
N GLY A 7 11.70 1.16 -9.75
CA GLY A 7 11.96 -0.25 -9.43
C GLY A 7 12.86 -1.04 -10.39
N LEU A 8 13.33 -0.45 -11.50
CA LEU A 8 14.09 -1.19 -12.52
C LEU A 8 15.31 -0.43 -13.08
N LEU A 9 15.93 0.45 -12.28
CA LEU A 9 17.35 0.71 -12.48
C LEU A 9 18.06 -0.52 -11.90
N GLY A 10 18.34 -1.51 -12.76
CA GLY A 10 19.00 -2.74 -12.37
C GLY A 10 20.18 -2.41 -11.47
N SER A 11 20.22 -3.03 -10.28
CA SER A 11 21.35 -2.88 -9.37
C SER A 11 22.62 -3.12 -10.17
N ASP A 12 23.49 -2.10 -10.31
CA ASP A 12 24.77 -2.25 -11.00
C ASP A 12 25.51 -3.42 -10.32
N PRO A 13 25.57 -4.61 -10.95
CA PRO A 13 26.15 -5.78 -10.31
C PRO A 13 27.65 -5.58 -10.09
N GLY A 14 28.28 -4.58 -10.73
CA GLY A 14 29.68 -4.23 -10.54
C GLY A 14 29.97 -3.37 -9.32
N ALA A 15 28.96 -2.75 -8.68
CA ALA A 15 29.17 -1.80 -7.59
C ALA A 15 29.63 -2.44 -6.27
N LEU A 16 29.35 -3.74 -6.08
CA LEU A 16 29.67 -4.49 -4.87
C LEU A 16 30.62 -5.64 -5.19
N SER A 17 31.62 -5.86 -4.32
CA SER A 17 32.45 -7.05 -4.41
C SER A 17 31.62 -8.33 -4.20
N PRO A 18 32.08 -9.50 -4.69
CA PRO A 18 31.34 -10.76 -4.51
C PRO A 18 31.00 -11.07 -3.04
N ALA A 19 31.91 -10.78 -2.11
CA ALA A 19 31.67 -10.95 -0.68
C ALA A 19 30.58 -10.00 -0.15
N GLN A 20 30.56 -8.73 -0.61
CA GLN A 20 29.51 -7.78 -0.23
C GLN A 20 28.15 -8.17 -0.80
N GLN A 21 28.10 -8.73 -2.02
CA GLN A 21 26.87 -9.24 -2.60
C GLN A 21 26.31 -10.43 -1.81
N GLU A 22 27.19 -11.35 -1.38
CA GLU A 22 26.80 -12.47 -0.54
C GLU A 22 26.28 -12.02 0.83
N GLN A 23 26.97 -11.09 1.47
CA GLN A 23 26.51 -10.50 2.73
C GLN A 23 25.16 -9.80 2.57
N LEU A 24 24.98 -9.01 1.50
CA LEU A 24 23.72 -8.33 1.21
C LEU A 24 22.59 -9.33 0.96
N ARG A 25 22.87 -10.42 0.24
CA ARG A 25 21.90 -11.50 0.00
C ARG A 25 21.44 -12.12 1.32
N ASN A 26 22.38 -12.49 2.19
CA ASN A 26 22.07 -13.07 3.50
C ASN A 26 21.28 -12.09 4.37
N PHE A 27 21.68 -10.82 4.39
CA PHE A 27 20.94 -9.77 5.10
C PHE A 27 19.50 -9.62 4.58
N LYS A 28 19.29 -9.54 3.27
CA LYS A 28 17.96 -9.42 2.67
C LYS A 28 17.06 -10.62 3.02
N ILE A 29 17.62 -11.83 3.02
CA ILE A 29 16.90 -13.05 3.41
C ILE A 29 16.46 -12.96 4.87
N GLN A 30 17.38 -12.65 5.79
CA GLN A 30 17.07 -12.55 7.21
C GLN A 30 16.05 -11.45 7.50
N THR A 31 16.20 -10.30 6.86
CA THR A 31 15.25 -9.18 6.97
C THR A 31 13.86 -9.58 6.47
N ARG A 32 13.76 -10.31 5.34
CA ARG A 32 12.46 -10.80 4.85
C ARG A 32 11.82 -11.76 5.84
N ILE A 33 12.59 -12.71 6.41
CA ILE A 33 12.09 -13.65 7.42
C ILE A 33 11.60 -12.89 8.66
N ALA A 34 12.37 -11.92 9.15
CA ALA A 34 12.01 -11.11 10.30
C ALA A 34 10.72 -10.31 10.05
N ASN A 35 10.58 -9.70 8.86
CA ASN A 35 9.38 -8.96 8.47
C ASN A 35 8.16 -9.90 8.41
N GLU A 36 8.28 -11.08 7.81
CA GLU A 36 7.16 -12.04 7.76
C GLU A 36 6.78 -12.54 9.16
N LYS A 37 7.76 -12.80 10.03
CA LYS A 37 7.49 -13.16 11.43
C LYS A 37 6.78 -12.03 12.17
N TYR A 38 7.19 -10.78 11.95
CA TYR A 38 6.55 -9.62 12.53
C TYR A 38 5.08 -9.55 12.09
N LEU A 39 4.82 -9.61 10.77
CA LEU A 39 3.46 -9.55 10.22
C LEU A 39 2.56 -10.69 10.72
N ARG A 40 3.09 -11.90 10.93
CA ARG A 40 2.31 -13.04 11.45
C ARG A 40 1.98 -12.91 12.94
N THR A 41 2.86 -12.28 13.71
CA THR A 41 2.71 -12.16 15.18
C THR A 41 1.85 -10.96 15.57
N HIS A 42 1.83 -9.91 14.74
CA HIS A 42 1.21 -8.62 15.02
C HIS A 42 -0.14 -8.49 14.33
N LYS A 43 -1.21 -8.91 15.03
CA LYS A 43 -2.58 -8.95 14.52
C LYS A 43 -3.16 -7.58 14.19
N GLU A 44 -2.64 -6.51 14.79
CA GLU A 44 -3.04 -5.14 14.47
C GLU A 44 -2.80 -4.80 12.99
N VAL A 45 -1.73 -5.31 12.37
CA VAL A 45 -1.44 -5.07 10.96
C VAL A 45 -2.45 -5.80 10.07
N GLU A 46 -2.80 -7.04 10.43
CA GLU A 46 -3.84 -7.81 9.76
C GLU A 46 -5.19 -7.07 9.81
N LEU A 47 -5.58 -6.59 11.00
CA LEU A 47 -6.83 -5.86 11.19
C LEU A 47 -6.87 -4.54 10.39
N LEU A 48 -5.77 -3.79 10.36
CA LEU A 48 -5.66 -2.57 9.56
C LEU A 48 -5.86 -2.85 8.06
N LEU A 49 -5.20 -3.89 7.54
CA LEU A 49 -5.35 -4.29 6.14
C LEU A 49 -6.77 -4.79 5.85
N SER A 50 -7.36 -5.61 6.72
CA SER A 50 -8.73 -6.08 6.57
C SER A 50 -9.75 -4.93 6.56
N GLY A 51 -9.58 -3.94 7.45
CA GLY A 51 -10.41 -2.75 7.48
C GLY A 51 -10.29 -1.93 6.19
N PHE A 52 -9.08 -1.74 5.69
CA PHE A 52 -8.86 -1.08 4.40
C PHE A 52 -9.53 -1.82 3.24
N PHE A 53 -9.34 -3.13 3.12
CA PHE A 53 -9.94 -3.92 2.06
C PHE A 53 -11.46 -3.93 2.12
N ARG A 54 -12.04 -3.98 3.32
CA ARG A 54 -13.49 -3.88 3.51
C ARG A 54 -14.02 -2.59 2.88
N GLU A 55 -13.43 -1.44 3.22
CA GLU A 55 -13.85 -0.16 2.67
C GLU A 55 -13.61 -0.06 1.16
N MET A 56 -12.47 -0.56 0.68
CA MET A 56 -12.14 -0.57 -0.75
C MET A 56 -13.15 -1.41 -1.56
N PHE A 57 -13.55 -2.59 -1.07
CA PHE A 57 -14.52 -3.44 -1.76
C PHE A 57 -15.95 -2.91 -1.70
N LEU A 58 -16.31 -2.20 -0.63
CA LEU A 58 -17.61 -1.53 -0.51
C LEU A 58 -17.69 -0.31 -1.44
N LYS A 59 -16.67 0.55 -1.45
CA LYS A 59 -16.68 1.81 -2.20
C LYS A 59 -16.27 1.64 -3.67
N ARG A 60 -15.56 0.56 -4.01
CA ARG A 60 -15.05 0.25 -5.36
C ARG A 60 -14.44 1.46 -6.07
N PRO A 61 -13.37 2.06 -5.50
CA PRO A 61 -12.77 3.27 -6.06
C PRO A 61 -12.15 2.99 -7.44
N GLY A 62 -12.27 3.96 -8.36
CA GLY A 62 -11.62 3.90 -9.68
C GLY A 62 -10.09 4.00 -9.61
N ASN A 63 -9.56 4.62 -8.55
CA ASN A 63 -8.13 4.71 -8.26
C ASN A 63 -7.84 4.26 -6.81
N ILE A 64 -7.21 3.09 -6.66
CA ILE A 64 -6.88 2.50 -5.35
C ILE A 64 -5.78 3.30 -4.64
N GLN A 65 -4.84 3.90 -5.36
CA GLN A 65 -3.72 4.64 -4.75
C GLN A 65 -4.20 5.92 -4.10
N GLU A 66 -5.06 6.68 -4.77
CA GLU A 66 -5.70 7.88 -4.21
C GLU A 66 -6.60 7.52 -3.02
N PHE A 67 -7.31 6.39 -3.11
CA PHE A 67 -8.08 5.84 -2.00
C PHE A 67 -7.23 5.52 -0.78
N ALA A 68 -6.09 4.85 -0.97
CA ALA A 68 -5.15 4.54 0.10
C ALA A 68 -4.46 5.78 0.69
N ALA A 69 -4.20 6.81 -0.13
CA ALA A 69 -3.66 8.08 0.32
C ALA A 69 -4.67 8.91 1.15
N GLY A 70 -5.93 8.47 1.24
CA GLY A 70 -6.98 9.20 1.94
C GLY A 70 -7.43 10.46 1.20
N SER A 71 -7.21 10.52 -0.12
CA SER A 71 -7.65 11.64 -0.94
C SER A 71 -9.18 11.81 -0.83
N PRO A 72 -9.71 13.03 -0.63
CA PRO A 72 -11.13 13.28 -0.44
C PRO A 72 -12.00 12.79 -1.61
N GLU A 73 -11.49 12.80 -2.84
CA GLU A 73 -12.19 12.30 -4.04
C GLU A 73 -12.51 10.80 -3.99
N ALA A 74 -11.74 10.03 -3.22
CA ALA A 74 -11.90 8.58 -3.12
C ALA A 74 -12.80 8.16 -1.94
N ARG A 75 -13.09 9.07 -1.01
CA ARG A 75 -13.86 8.74 0.21
C ARG A 75 -15.37 8.78 0.01
N GLU A 76 -15.90 9.54 -0.95
CA GLU A 76 -17.34 9.73 -1.07
C GLU A 76 -17.86 9.74 -2.52
N PRO A 77 -18.35 8.61 -3.06
CA PRO A 77 -19.19 8.63 -4.25
C PRO A 77 -20.61 9.18 -3.98
N TRP A 78 -21.03 9.24 -2.71
CA TRP A 78 -22.45 9.39 -2.35
C TRP A 78 -22.84 10.69 -1.64
N CYS A 79 -21.90 11.59 -1.33
CA CYS A 79 -22.25 12.86 -0.68
C CYS A 79 -22.67 13.98 -1.64
N TYR A 80 -22.71 13.74 -2.96
CA TYR A 80 -23.18 14.74 -3.94
C TYR A 80 -24.05 14.05 -4.99
N GLN A 81 -25.38 14.11 -4.83
CA GLN A 81 -26.27 14.20 -5.98
C GLN A 81 -26.57 15.70 -6.18
N ASP A 82 -26.32 16.20 -7.39
CA ASP A 82 -26.77 17.54 -7.83
C ASP A 82 -26.37 18.72 -6.93
N GLY A 83 -25.15 18.71 -6.38
CA GLY A 83 -24.63 19.91 -5.73
C GLY A 83 -24.93 20.04 -4.23
N VAL A 84 -25.64 19.08 -3.62
CA VAL A 84 -26.15 19.21 -2.25
C VAL A 84 -25.53 18.14 -1.32
N PRO A 85 -24.96 18.54 -0.16
CA PRO A 85 -24.55 17.59 0.87
C PRO A 85 -25.78 16.98 1.53
N SER A 86 -26.17 15.77 1.11
CA SER A 86 -27.25 15.02 1.74
C SER A 86 -26.68 14.13 2.86
N CYS A 87 -26.62 14.67 4.08
CA CYS A 87 -26.45 13.87 5.31
C CYS A 87 -27.76 13.22 5.79
N LEU A 88 -28.72 12.93 4.89
CA LEU A 88 -30.05 12.38 5.24
C LEU A 88 -30.16 10.90 4.87
N GLY A 89 -29.40 10.06 5.57
CA GLY A 89 -29.48 8.60 5.43
C GLY A 89 -29.16 7.80 6.70
N LEU A 90 -29.18 8.43 7.87
CA LEU A 90 -29.03 7.77 9.17
C LEU A 90 -30.08 8.30 10.15
N LEU A 91 -31.35 8.04 9.84
CA LEU A 91 -32.48 7.95 10.78
C LEU A 91 -33.54 7.03 10.17
#